data_AF-A0A0K8JAR6-F1
#
_entry.id   AF-A0A0K8JAR6-F1
#
_cell.length_a   1.000
_cell.length_b   1.000
_cell.length_c   1.000
_cell.angle_alpha   90.00
_cell.angle_beta   90.00
_cell.angle_gamma   90.00
#
_symmetry.space_group_name_H-M   'P 1'
#
loop_
_entity.id
_entity.type
_entity.pdbx_description
1 polymer ?
#
loop_
_entity_poly.entity_id
_entity_poly.type
_entity_poly.pdbx_seq_one_letter_code
_entity_poly.pdbx_strand_id
1 'polypeptide(L)' 'MPVTLAQVGIRFFSEDEIYQVVEVACADGEMIHNEPFAVTVDSVYSAILAADALGKSYLRA' A
#
# COMPACT_ATOMS: atom_id res chain seq x y z
N MET A 1 11.48 10.19 -7.06
CA MET A 1 10.52 9.07 -7.03
C MET A 1 9.22 9.56 -6.40
N PRO A 2 8.06 8.99 -6.76
CA PRO A 2 6.80 9.28 -6.08
C PRO A 2 6.82 8.69 -4.66
N VAL A 3 6.27 9.43 -3.71
CA VAL A 3 6.17 9.07 -2.28
C VAL A 3 4.73 9.10 -1.77
N THR A 4 3.76 9.36 -2.65
CA THR A 4 2.32 9.39 -2.35
C THR A 4 1.52 8.75 -3.47
N LEU A 5 0.33 8.25 -3.16
CA LEU A 5 -0.61 7.70 -4.15
C LEU A 5 -1.02 8.77 -5.18
N ALA A 6 -1.16 10.03 -4.74
CA ALA A 6 -1.49 11.14 -5.63
C ALA A 6 -0.44 11.38 -6.72
N GLN A 7 0.86 11.16 -6.41
CA GLN A 7 1.95 11.33 -7.36
C GLN A 7 2.03 10.21 -8.41
N VAL A 8 1.46 9.03 -8.12
CA VAL A 8 1.27 7.96 -9.11
C VAL A 8 -0.09 8.07 -9.83
N GLY A 9 -0.83 9.14 -9.60
CA GLY A 9 -2.09 9.44 -10.29
C GLY A 9 -3.36 8.98 -9.55
N ILE A 10 -3.22 8.36 -8.37
CA ILE A 10 -4.33 7.83 -7.57
C ILE A 10 -4.74 8.89 -6.54
N ARG A 11 -5.82 9.63 -6.82
CA ARG A 11 -6.31 10.73 -5.95
C ARG A 11 -7.56 10.36 -5.15
N PHE A 12 -8.39 9.49 -5.71
CA PHE A 12 -9.62 9.00 -5.12
C PHE A 12 -9.62 7.50 -5.29
N PHE A 13 -9.88 6.79 -4.21
CA PHE A 13 -10.02 5.35 -4.17
C PHE A 13 -11.04 5.00 -3.08
N SER A 14 -11.77 3.92 -3.26
CA SER A 14 -12.53 3.29 -2.19
C SER A 14 -11.63 2.35 -1.37
N GLU A 15 -12.10 2.00 -0.17
CA GLU A 15 -11.44 0.97 0.63
C GLU A 15 -11.39 -0.37 -0.11
N ASP A 16 -12.49 -0.76 -0.77
CA ASP A 16 -12.59 -1.99 -1.56
C ASP A 16 -11.57 -2.04 -2.70
N GLU A 17 -11.32 -0.93 -3.39
CA GLU A 17 -10.35 -0.86 -4.49
C GLU A 17 -8.92 -1.13 -4.01
N ILE A 18 -8.55 -0.58 -2.85
CA ILE A 18 -7.24 -0.88 -2.27
C ILE A 18 -7.20 -2.34 -1.82
N TYR A 19 -8.25 -2.86 -1.17
CA TYR A 19 -8.29 -4.26 -0.77
C TYR A 19 -8.09 -5.21 -1.95
N GLN A 20 -8.73 -4.96 -3.10
CA GLN A 20 -8.51 -5.77 -4.32
C GLN A 20 -7.04 -5.77 -4.77
N VAL A 21 -6.38 -4.62 -4.74
CA VAL A 21 -4.95 -4.52 -5.07
C VAL A 21 -4.11 -5.32 -4.08
N VAL A 22 -4.43 -5.24 -2.80
CA VAL A 22 -3.67 -5.89 -1.75
C VAL A 22 -3.87 -7.40 -1.77
N GLU A 23 -5.08 -7.89 -2.03
CA GLU A 23 -5.36 -9.32 -2.22
C GLU A 23 -4.54 -9.91 -3.37
N VAL A 24 -4.41 -9.18 -4.48
CA VAL A 24 -3.55 -9.60 -5.60
C VAL A 24 -2.08 -9.59 -5.20
N ALA A 25 -1.62 -8.56 -4.47
CA ALA A 25 -0.23 -8.46 -4.02
C ALA A 25 0.15 -9.54 -2.98
N CYS A 26 -0.84 -10.03 -2.21
CA CYS A 26 -0.68 -11.07 -1.20
C CYS A 26 -1.03 -12.48 -1.71
N ALA A 27 -1.31 -12.65 -3.01
CA ALA A 27 -1.68 -13.94 -3.58
C ALA A 27 -0.59 -15.01 -3.37
N ASP A 28 -1.01 -16.27 -3.36
CA ASP A 28 -0.08 -17.41 -3.22
C ASP A 28 0.93 -17.42 -4.37
N GLY A 29 2.22 -17.54 -4.04
CA GLY A 29 3.32 -17.56 -5.00
C GLY A 29 3.98 -16.21 -5.29
N GLU A 30 3.46 -15.12 -4.71
CA GLU A 30 4.10 -13.80 -4.80
C GLU A 30 5.36 -13.70 -3.92
N MET A 31 6.27 -12.78 -4.30
CA MET A 31 7.54 -12.60 -3.58
C MET A 31 7.38 -11.99 -2.19
N ILE A 32 6.20 -11.44 -1.86
CA ILE A 32 5.91 -10.83 -0.56
C ILE A 32 6.04 -11.82 0.61
N HIS A 33 5.87 -13.12 0.31
CA HIS A 33 6.00 -14.21 1.28
C HIS A 33 7.46 -14.56 1.63
N ASN A 34 8.45 -13.94 0.97
CA ASN A 34 9.87 -14.10 1.30
C ASN A 34 10.31 -13.23 2.50
N GLU A 35 9.45 -12.32 2.97
CA GLU A 35 9.74 -11.50 4.13
C GLU A 35 9.94 -12.36 5.40
N PRO A 36 10.83 -11.96 6.33
CA PRO A 36 11.14 -12.75 7.53
C PRO A 36 10.03 -12.69 8.60
N PHE A 37 8.83 -12.25 8.22
CA PHE A 37 7.65 -12.13 9.07
C PHE A 37 6.39 -12.44 8.26
N ALA A 38 5.31 -12.80 8.95
CA ALA A 38 4.03 -13.05 8.30
C ALA A 38 3.46 -11.76 7.72
N VAL A 39 3.17 -11.76 6.42
CA VAL A 39 2.50 -10.67 5.73
C VAL A 39 1.04 -11.03 5.50
N THR A 40 0.12 -10.18 5.95
CA THR A 40 -1.33 -10.33 5.74
C THR A 40 -1.89 -9.21 4.87
N VAL A 41 -3.02 -9.44 4.22
CA VAL A 41 -3.74 -8.42 3.43
C VAL A 41 -3.94 -7.15 4.25
N ASP A 42 -4.48 -7.26 5.47
CA ASP A 42 -4.72 -6.12 6.36
C ASP A 42 -3.43 -5.35 6.70
N SER A 43 -2.30 -6.05 6.87
CA SER A 43 -1.01 -5.43 7.18
C SER A 43 -0.49 -4.59 6.01
N VAL A 44 -0.65 -5.09 4.78
CA VAL A 44 -0.20 -4.40 3.56
C VAL A 44 -1.14 -3.26 3.22
N TYR A 45 -2.45 -3.43 3.39
CA TYR A 45 -3.45 -2.37 3.29
C TYR A 45 -3.08 -1.20 4.22
N SER A 46 -2.84 -1.51 5.50
CA SER A 46 -2.44 -0.51 6.50
C SER A 46 -1.11 0.16 6.15
N ALA A 47 -0.15 -0.61 5.63
CA ALA A 47 1.16 -0.10 5.21
C ALA A 47 1.06 0.88 4.03
N ILE A 48 0.22 0.61 3.03
CA ILE A 48 -0.01 1.50 1.89
C ILE A 48 -0.57 2.85 2.37
N LEU A 49 -1.59 2.82 3.22
CA LEU A 49 -2.18 4.05 3.77
C LEU A 49 -1.19 4.83 4.65
N ALA A 50 -0.44 4.13 5.49
CA ALA A 50 0.59 4.74 6.32
C ALA A 50 1.69 5.38 5.48
N ALA A 51 2.17 4.71 4.44
CA ALA A 51 3.19 5.23 3.52
C ALA A 51 2.70 6.49 2.79
N ASP A 52 1.47 6.50 2.29
CA ASP A 52 0.87 7.68 1.65
C ASP A 52 0.71 8.86 2.64
N ALA A 53 0.26 8.58 3.86
CA ALA A 53 0.15 9.60 4.91
C ALA A 53 1.52 10.18 5.31
N LEU A 54 2.53 9.34 5.46
CA LEU A 54 3.91 9.75 5.76
C LEU A 54 4.48 10.60 4.61
N GLY A 55 4.29 10.18 3.36
CA GLY A 55 4.71 10.95 2.19
C GLY A 55 4.03 12.32 2.12
N LYS A 56 2.72 12.37 2.36
CA LYS A 56 1.95 13.62 2.45
C LYS A 56 2.46 14.51 3.57
N SER A 57 2.80 13.94 4.73
CA SER A 57 3.35 14.68 5.87
C SER A 57 4.72 15.27 5.54
N TYR A 58 5.59 14.50 4.89
CA TYR A 58 6.94 14.94 4.51
C TYR A 58 6.90 16.07 3.47
N LEU A 59 6.00 16.00 2.47
CA LEU A 59 5.86 17.05 1.45
C LEU A 59 5.21 18.34 1.96
N ARG A 60 4.59 18.31 3.15
CA ARG A 60 4.01 19.48 3.82
C ARG A 60 4.99 20.16 4.78
N ALA A 61 6.10 19.50 5.11
CA ALA A 61 7.18 20.03 5.94
C ALA A 61 8.16 20.87 5.11
#